data_AF-A0A5N5ESY7-F1
#
_entry.id   AF-A0A5N5ESY7-F1
#
_cell.length_a   1.000
_cell.length_b   1.000
_cell.length_c   1.000
_cell.angle_alpha   90.00
_cell.angle_beta   90.00
_cell.angle_gamma   90.00
#
_symmetry.space_group_name_H-M   'P 1'
#
loop_
_entity.id
_entity.type
_entity.pdbx_description
1 polymer ?
#
loop_
_entity_poly.entity_id
_entity_poly.type
_entity_poly.pdbx_seq_one_letter_code
_entity_poly.pdbx_strand_id
1 'polypeptide(L)'
;MARPQRIVLVRHGESEGNADDTVYEREPDHALRLTATGLRQAEETGARLREQFGEEGVSVYISPYRRTHETFRAFGLDPAQVRVREEPRLREQDWGNWQDRDDVRLQKAYRDAYGHFFYRFAQGESGADVYDRVGAFLESLHRSFEEPDHPENVLLVTHGLTMRLFCMRWFHWSVAEFESLSNPGNGESRTLLLGENGRYTLDRPFQRWRTPEPYGRTG
;
A
#
# COMPACT_ATOMS: atom_id res chain seq x y z
N MET A 1 21.85 -8.48 -13.65
CA MET A 1 20.53 -8.68 -13.01
C MET A 1 19.78 -7.37 -13.14
N ALA A 2 18.69 -7.36 -13.89
CA ALA A 2 17.94 -6.13 -14.15
C ALA A 2 16.90 -5.96 -13.04
N ARG A 3 17.17 -5.03 -12.11
CA ARG A 3 16.15 -4.56 -11.18
C ARG A 3 15.06 -3.84 -11.97
N PRO A 4 13.78 -3.90 -11.54
CA PRO A 4 12.71 -3.23 -12.24
C PRO A 4 12.97 -1.73 -12.31
N GLN A 5 12.72 -1.11 -13.46
CA GLN A 5 12.87 0.34 -13.65
C GLN A 5 11.88 1.09 -12.77
N ARG A 6 10.70 0.51 -12.55
CA ARG A 6 9.61 1.13 -11.77
C ARG A 6 8.99 0.13 -10.81
N ILE A 7 8.78 0.55 -9.56
CA ILE A 7 7.93 -0.14 -8.60
C ILE A 7 6.78 0.81 -8.25
N VAL A 8 5.59 0.53 -8.77
CA VAL A 8 4.41 1.35 -8.58
C VAL A 8 3.57 0.76 -7.45
N LEU A 9 3.31 1.56 -6.43
CA LEU A 9 2.39 1.27 -5.34
C LEU A 9 1.07 1.97 -5.62
N VAL A 10 -0.06 1.29 -5.49
CA VAL A 10 -1.39 1.89 -5.66
C VAL A 10 -2.27 1.56 -4.46
N ARG A 11 -2.85 2.59 -3.85
CA ARG A 11 -3.93 2.41 -2.86
C ARG A 11 -5.21 2.04 -3.61
N HIS A 12 -5.95 1.06 -3.11
CA HIS A 12 -7.27 0.74 -3.63
C HIS A 12 -8.19 1.98 -3.77
N GLY A 13 -9.14 1.92 -4.71
CA GLY A 13 -10.20 2.92 -4.84
C GLY A 13 -11.07 2.99 -3.58
N GLU A 14 -11.90 4.02 -3.44
CA GLU A 14 -12.81 4.18 -2.30
C GLU A 14 -13.66 2.91 -2.09
N SER A 15 -13.60 2.35 -0.88
CA SER A 15 -14.46 1.22 -0.49
C SER A 15 -15.71 1.68 0.24
N GLU A 16 -16.69 0.79 0.36
CA GLU A 16 -17.89 1.01 1.17
C GLU A 16 -17.52 1.45 2.59
N GLY A 17 -16.51 0.83 3.20
CA GLY A 17 -15.99 1.22 4.52
C GLY A 17 -15.11 2.47 4.55
N ASN A 18 -14.79 3.09 3.41
CA ASN A 18 -14.25 4.46 3.40
C ASN A 18 -15.37 5.51 3.33
N ALA A 19 -16.47 5.19 2.65
CA ALA A 19 -17.62 6.06 2.53
C ALA A 19 -18.52 6.01 3.78
N ASP A 20 -18.64 4.84 4.41
CA ASP A 20 -19.48 4.59 5.58
C ASP A 20 -18.83 3.57 6.53
N ASP A 21 -18.22 4.09 7.60
CA ASP A 21 -17.58 3.28 8.65
C ASP A 21 -18.56 2.33 9.37
N THR A 22 -19.89 2.48 9.25
CA THR A 22 -20.84 1.56 9.93
C THR A 22 -20.86 0.17 9.32
N VAL A 23 -20.34 -0.01 8.09
CA VAL A 23 -20.34 -1.30 7.41
C VAL A 23 -19.47 -2.35 8.11
N TYR A 24 -18.46 -1.94 8.87
CA TYR A 24 -17.54 -2.85 9.59
C TYR A 24 -18.22 -3.65 10.72
N GLU A 25 -19.44 -3.26 11.12
CA GLU A 25 -20.24 -4.01 12.10
C GLU A 25 -20.88 -5.27 11.51
N ARG A 26 -21.03 -5.33 10.17
CA ARG A 26 -21.80 -6.38 9.46
C ARG A 26 -21.00 -7.11 8.40
N GLU A 27 -19.92 -6.53 7.90
CA GLU A 27 -19.09 -7.11 6.86
C GLU A 27 -17.60 -6.98 7.25
N PRO A 28 -16.83 -8.08 7.19
CA PRO A 28 -15.43 -8.04 7.56
C PRO A 28 -14.63 -7.19 6.57
N ASP A 29 -13.61 -6.46 7.05
CA ASP A 29 -12.86 -5.47 6.26
C ASP A 29 -12.36 -6.03 4.92
N HIS A 30 -11.81 -7.25 4.92
CA HIS A 30 -11.27 -7.87 3.71
C HIS A 30 -12.31 -8.10 2.60
N ALA A 31 -13.60 -8.17 2.94
CA ALA A 31 -14.69 -8.47 2.02
C ALA A 31 -15.35 -7.23 1.40
N LEU A 32 -15.08 -6.03 1.94
CA LEU A 32 -15.70 -4.78 1.50
C LEU A 32 -15.40 -4.46 0.04
N ARG A 33 -16.43 -3.97 -0.66
CA ARG A 33 -16.40 -3.64 -2.10
C ARG A 33 -15.92 -2.22 -2.34
N LEU A 34 -15.55 -1.94 -3.59
CA LEU A 34 -15.44 -0.57 -4.07
C LEU A 34 -16.83 0.08 -4.19
N THR A 35 -16.88 1.37 -3.91
CA THR A 35 -18.02 2.21 -4.30
C THR A 35 -17.97 2.51 -5.79
N ALA A 36 -19.04 3.08 -6.34
CA ALA A 36 -19.02 3.59 -7.71
C ALA A 36 -17.95 4.68 -7.91
N THR A 37 -17.65 5.47 -6.87
CA THR A 37 -16.56 6.44 -6.87
C THR A 37 -15.21 5.73 -6.89
N GLY A 38 -15.03 4.69 -6.06
CA GLY A 38 -13.82 3.88 -6.05
C GLY A 38 -13.53 3.21 -7.38
N LEU A 39 -14.57 2.75 -8.08
CA LEU A 39 -14.42 2.18 -9.43
C LEU A 39 -13.88 3.23 -10.42
N ARG A 40 -14.47 4.43 -10.46
CA ARG A 40 -13.98 5.52 -11.33
C ARG A 40 -12.54 5.93 -11.00
N GLN A 41 -12.21 6.04 -9.72
CA GLN A 41 -10.83 6.31 -9.29
C GLN A 41 -9.85 5.24 -9.80
N ALA A 42 -10.25 3.97 -9.73
CA ALA A 42 -9.45 2.87 -10.22
C ALA A 42 -9.29 2.90 -11.75
N GLU A 43 -10.35 3.19 -12.50
CA GLU A 43 -10.30 3.34 -13.96
C GLU A 43 -9.36 4.47 -14.40
N GLU A 44 -9.43 5.63 -13.74
CA GLU A 44 -8.53 6.77 -13.97
C GLU A 44 -7.07 6.42 -13.68
N THR A 45 -6.81 5.72 -12.58
CA THR A 45 -5.47 5.23 -12.28
C THR A 45 -5.01 4.19 -13.30
N GLY A 46 -5.90 3.30 -13.74
CA GLY A 46 -5.65 2.35 -14.80
C GLY A 46 -5.23 3.00 -16.11
N ALA A 47 -5.90 4.07 -16.52
CA ALA A 47 -5.55 4.82 -17.72
C ALA A 47 -4.11 5.35 -17.65
N ARG A 48 -3.72 5.95 -16.52
CA ARG A 48 -2.35 6.42 -16.29
C ARG A 48 -1.33 5.28 -16.28
N LEU A 49 -1.68 4.14 -15.68
CA LEU A 49 -0.79 2.96 -15.64
C LEU A 49 -0.56 2.37 -17.04
N ARG A 50 -1.60 2.27 -17.86
CA ARG A 50 -1.47 1.78 -19.25
C ARG A 50 -0.57 2.70 -20.08
N GLU A 51 -0.71 4.02 -19.93
CA GLU A 51 0.19 4.99 -20.56
C GLU A 51 1.63 4.85 -20.05
N GLN A 52 1.80 4.69 -18.73
CA GLN A 52 3.12 4.58 -18.10
C GLN A 52 3.86 3.29 -18.47
N PHE A 53 3.17 2.15 -18.59
CA PHE A 53 3.76 0.85 -18.91
C PHE A 53 3.87 0.62 -20.41
N GLY A 54 3.00 1.19 -21.23
CA GLY A 54 2.99 0.95 -22.68
C GLY A 54 2.86 -0.54 -23.00
N GLU A 55 3.90 -1.10 -23.63
CA GLU A 55 3.98 -2.53 -23.95
C GLU A 55 4.91 -3.32 -23.02
N GLU A 56 5.48 -2.66 -22.01
CA GLU A 56 6.41 -3.27 -21.06
C GLU A 56 5.68 -4.27 -20.15
N GLY A 57 6.34 -5.39 -19.84
CA GLY A 57 5.78 -6.38 -18.92
C GLY A 57 5.67 -5.85 -17.49
N VAL A 58 4.70 -6.37 -16.73
CA VAL A 58 4.45 -5.98 -15.34
C VAL A 58 4.30 -7.20 -14.41
N SER A 59 5.12 -7.25 -13.37
CA SER A 59 4.96 -8.20 -12.26
C SER A 59 3.99 -7.60 -11.24
N VAL A 60 2.79 -8.15 -11.11
CA VAL A 60 1.72 -7.59 -10.27
C VAL A 60 1.59 -8.40 -8.99
N TYR A 61 1.57 -7.72 -7.85
CA TYR A 61 1.21 -8.28 -6.55
C TYR A 61 -0.01 -7.56 -5.98
N ILE A 62 -1.03 -8.32 -5.60
CA ILE A 62 -2.32 -7.79 -5.15
C ILE A 62 -2.56 -8.27 -3.72
N SER A 63 -2.97 -7.36 -2.84
CA SER A 63 -3.50 -7.78 -1.54
C SER A 63 -4.73 -8.69 -1.73
N PRO A 64 -4.99 -9.64 -0.82
CA PRO A 64 -6.11 -10.57 -0.94
C PRO A 64 -7.48 -9.89 -0.74
N TYR A 65 -7.51 -8.62 -0.34
CA TYR A 65 -8.77 -7.92 -0.07
C TYR A 65 -9.57 -7.68 -1.33
N ARG A 66 -10.89 -7.77 -1.22
CA ARG A 66 -11.79 -7.63 -2.36
C ARG A 66 -11.61 -6.30 -3.10
N ARG A 67 -11.57 -5.19 -2.35
CA ARG A 67 -11.35 -3.85 -2.92
C ARG A 67 -10.03 -3.71 -3.70
N THR A 68 -8.96 -4.41 -3.33
CA THR A 68 -7.70 -4.38 -4.10
C THR A 68 -7.82 -5.18 -5.40
N HIS A 69 -8.52 -6.31 -5.38
CA HIS A 69 -8.84 -7.08 -6.60
C HIS A 69 -9.76 -6.33 -7.55
N GLU A 70 -10.82 -5.69 -7.04
CA GLU A 70 -11.73 -4.86 -7.84
C GLU A 70 -11.01 -3.65 -8.43
N THR A 71 -10.13 -3.00 -7.66
CA THR A 71 -9.29 -1.89 -8.15
C THR A 71 -8.39 -2.38 -9.31
N PHE A 72 -7.71 -3.51 -9.13
CA PHE A 72 -6.83 -4.05 -10.16
C PHE A 72 -7.57 -4.40 -11.45
N ARG A 73 -8.75 -5.04 -11.35
CA ARG A 73 -9.58 -5.36 -12.52
C ARG A 73 -9.97 -4.11 -13.30
N ALA A 74 -10.31 -3.03 -12.59
CA ALA A 74 -10.66 -1.75 -13.18
C ALA A 74 -9.48 -1.05 -13.87
N PHE A 75 -8.23 -1.46 -13.59
CA PHE A 75 -7.09 -0.94 -14.33
C PHE A 75 -7.08 -1.33 -15.80
N GLY A 76 -7.77 -2.41 -16.18
CA GLY A 76 -7.86 -2.84 -17.58
C GLY A 76 -6.51 -3.08 -18.26
N LEU A 77 -5.50 -3.55 -17.50
CA LEU A 77 -4.20 -3.94 -18.06
C LEU A 77 -4.35 -5.17 -18.95
N ASP A 78 -3.54 -5.27 -20.01
CA ASP A 78 -3.54 -6.42 -20.90
C ASP A 78 -3.08 -7.69 -20.16
N PRO A 79 -3.90 -8.76 -20.09
CA PRO A 79 -3.50 -10.04 -19.49
C PRO A 79 -2.22 -10.64 -20.08
N ALA A 80 -1.88 -10.33 -21.34
CA ALA A 80 -0.64 -10.79 -21.97
C ALA A 80 0.62 -10.09 -21.43
N GLN A 81 0.48 -8.91 -20.82
CA GLN A 81 1.59 -8.10 -20.29
C GLN A 81 1.80 -8.31 -18.79
N VAL A 82 0.82 -8.85 -18.07
CA VAL A 82 0.84 -8.92 -16.60
C VAL A 82 1.06 -10.34 -16.08
N ARG A 83 1.97 -10.47 -15.10
CA ARG A 83 2.14 -11.68 -14.29
C ARG A 83 1.59 -11.42 -12.89
N VAL A 84 0.37 -11.87 -12.62
CA VAL A 84 -0.37 -11.55 -11.40
C VAL A 84 -0.15 -12.59 -10.30
N ARG A 85 0.09 -12.12 -9.07
CA ARG A 85 0.13 -12.94 -7.86
C ARG A 85 -0.66 -12.28 -6.73
N GLU A 86 -1.43 -13.06 -6.00
CA GLU A 86 -1.96 -12.61 -4.72
C GLU A 86 -0.86 -12.68 -3.66
N GLU A 87 -0.77 -11.65 -2.82
CA GLU A 87 0.25 -11.53 -1.78
C GLU A 87 -0.41 -11.15 -0.44
N PRO A 88 -0.65 -12.13 0.45
CA PRO A 88 -1.27 -11.91 1.76
C PRO A 88 -0.53 -10.92 2.66
N ARG A 89 0.79 -10.75 2.49
CA ARG A 89 1.60 -9.80 3.27
C ARG A 89 1.38 -8.34 2.87
N LEU A 90 0.63 -8.07 1.80
CA LEU A 90 0.26 -6.72 1.36
C LEU A 90 -1.13 -6.26 1.84
N ARG A 91 -1.84 -7.04 2.67
CA ARG A 91 -3.12 -6.66 3.29
C ARG A 91 -2.99 -5.40 4.17
N GLU A 92 -4.10 -4.73 4.47
CA GLU A 92 -4.07 -3.57 5.39
C GLU A 92 -3.77 -4.01 6.83
N GLN A 93 -3.37 -3.08 7.70
CA GLN A 93 -3.34 -3.31 9.15
C GLN A 93 -4.67 -3.90 9.61
N ASP A 94 -4.61 -5.03 10.31
CA ASP A 94 -5.78 -5.64 10.94
C ASP A 94 -6.18 -4.86 12.21
N TRP A 95 -7.47 -4.60 12.39
CA TRP A 95 -8.02 -3.91 13.56
C TRP A 95 -8.77 -4.87 14.49
N GLY A 96 -8.81 -6.17 14.16
CA GLY A 96 -9.57 -7.19 14.86
C GLY A 96 -10.83 -7.62 14.09
N ASN A 97 -11.54 -8.60 14.65
CA ASN A 97 -12.58 -9.36 13.95
C ASN A 97 -13.88 -8.57 13.65
N TRP A 98 -14.54 -8.06 14.69
CA TRP A 98 -15.78 -7.30 14.59
C TRP A 98 -15.61 -5.95 15.26
N GLN A 99 -16.06 -4.91 14.58
CA GLN A 99 -15.72 -3.52 14.88
C GLN A 99 -16.98 -2.73 15.23
N ASP A 100 -17.28 -2.62 16.54
CA ASP A 100 -18.29 -1.69 17.03
C ASP A 100 -17.88 -0.25 16.68
N ARG A 101 -18.79 0.54 16.10
CA ARG A 101 -18.43 1.88 15.61
C ARG A 101 -17.88 2.81 16.69
N ASP A 102 -18.41 2.75 17.90
CA ASP A 102 -17.98 3.66 18.97
C ASP A 102 -16.62 3.23 19.52
N ASP A 103 -16.35 1.92 19.60
CA ASP A 103 -14.99 1.41 19.87
C ASP A 103 -14.01 1.78 18.74
N VAL A 104 -14.36 1.58 17.46
CA VAL A 104 -13.51 1.98 16.31
C VAL A 104 -13.13 3.45 16.38
N ARG A 105 -14.08 4.33 16.68
CA ARG A 105 -13.84 5.77 16.83
C ARG A 105 -12.89 6.06 17.99
N LEU A 106 -13.07 5.37 19.11
CA LEU A 106 -12.20 5.51 20.28
C LEU A 106 -10.77 4.99 19.99
N GLN A 107 -10.64 3.83 19.36
CA GLN A 107 -9.36 3.24 18.97
C GLN A 107 -8.64 4.12 17.93
N LYS A 108 -9.36 4.73 16.97
CA LYS A 108 -8.81 5.75 16.05
C LYS A 108 -8.18 6.91 16.82
N ALA A 109 -8.93 7.48 17.78
CA ALA A 109 -8.44 8.60 18.59
C ALA A 109 -7.23 8.20 19.44
N TYR A 110 -7.24 7.02 20.06
CA TYR A 110 -6.10 6.52 20.82
C TYR A 110 -4.88 6.25 19.94
N ARG A 111 -5.07 5.68 18.76
CA ARG A 111 -3.98 5.48 17.79
C ARG A 111 -3.38 6.80 17.35
N ASP A 112 -4.21 7.80 17.04
CA ASP A 112 -3.72 9.11 16.60
C ASP A 112 -2.95 9.84 17.71
N ALA A 113 -3.33 9.62 18.97
CA ALA A 113 -2.59 10.14 20.13
C ALA A 113 -1.30 9.34 20.45
N TYR A 114 -1.32 8.02 20.28
CA TYR A 114 -0.21 7.13 20.65
C TYR A 114 0.87 7.01 19.57
N GLY A 115 0.47 7.05 18.30
CA GLY A 115 1.35 6.83 17.14
C GLY A 115 0.94 5.60 16.33
N HIS A 116 0.88 5.75 15.00
CA HIS A 116 0.42 4.72 14.07
C HIS A 116 1.35 3.50 14.01
N PHE A 117 2.64 3.70 14.29
CA PHE A 117 3.65 2.65 14.22
C PHE A 117 3.55 1.68 15.40
N PHE A 118 3.36 2.20 16.62
CA PHE A 118 3.43 1.38 17.84
C PHE A 118 2.07 0.98 18.41
N TYR A 119 1.01 1.74 18.14
CA TYR A 119 -0.31 1.40 18.67
C TYR A 119 -0.78 0.05 18.14
N ARG A 120 -1.23 -0.84 19.03
CA ARG A 120 -1.74 -2.17 18.70
C ARG A 120 -3.21 -2.27 19.08
N PHE A 121 -4.04 -2.63 18.12
CA PHE A 121 -5.45 -2.92 18.36
C PHE A 121 -5.60 -4.22 19.16
N ALA A 122 -6.59 -4.28 20.05
CA ALA A 122 -6.91 -5.49 20.79
C ALA A 122 -7.43 -6.56 19.81
N GLN A 123 -6.60 -7.55 19.48
CA GLN A 123 -6.78 -8.57 18.41
C GLN A 123 -6.39 -8.14 16.99
N GLY A 124 -5.78 -6.97 16.81
CA GLY A 124 -5.28 -6.53 15.52
C GLY A 124 -3.75 -6.46 15.47
N GLU A 125 -3.26 -5.75 14.47
CA GLU A 125 -1.85 -5.49 14.22
C GLU A 125 -1.45 -4.10 14.75
N SER A 126 -0.20 -3.92 15.14
CA SER A 126 0.42 -2.59 15.16
C SER A 126 1.06 -2.26 13.80
N GLY A 127 1.42 -0.99 13.58
CA GLY A 127 2.22 -0.62 12.42
C GLY A 127 3.57 -1.36 12.35
N ALA A 128 4.15 -1.72 13.50
CA ALA A 128 5.35 -2.55 13.59
C ALA A 128 5.10 -4.00 13.10
N ASP A 129 3.95 -4.60 13.42
CA ASP A 129 3.59 -5.93 12.89
C ASP A 129 3.48 -5.89 11.36
N VAL A 130 2.87 -4.82 10.83
CA VAL A 130 2.77 -4.59 9.38
C VAL A 130 4.15 -4.37 8.76
N TYR A 131 5.03 -3.60 9.42
CA TYR A 131 6.40 -3.37 8.99
C TYR A 131 7.19 -4.68 8.84
N ASP A 132 7.05 -5.60 9.79
CA ASP A 132 7.76 -6.88 9.79
C ASP A 132 7.32 -7.77 8.63
N ARG A 133 6.01 -7.92 8.40
CA ARG A 133 5.51 -8.71 7.25
C ARG A 133 5.85 -8.10 5.90
N VAL A 134 5.88 -6.76 5.81
CA VAL A 134 6.38 -6.04 4.64
C VAL A 134 7.87 -6.33 4.43
N GLY A 135 8.67 -6.37 5.50
CA GLY A 135 10.06 -6.80 5.45
C GLY A 135 10.24 -8.19 4.84
N ALA A 136 9.45 -9.17 5.30
CA ALA A 136 9.48 -10.53 4.75
C ALA A 136 9.04 -10.59 3.27
N PHE A 137 8.07 -9.75 2.87
CA PHE A 137 7.69 -9.61 1.46
C PHE A 137 8.84 -9.05 0.62
N LEU A 138 9.53 -8.01 1.08
CA LEU A 138 10.65 -7.42 0.37
C LEU A 138 11.77 -8.41 0.08
N GLU A 139 12.05 -9.36 0.97
CA GLU A 139 13.03 -10.42 0.69
C GLU A 139 12.60 -11.28 -0.49
N SER A 140 11.32 -11.61 -0.58
CA SER A 140 10.77 -12.41 -1.68
C SER A 140 10.76 -11.62 -2.99
N LEU A 141 10.42 -10.33 -2.91
CA LEU A 141 10.42 -9.40 -4.04
C LEU A 141 11.85 -9.19 -4.59
N HIS A 142 12.84 -8.98 -3.73
CA HIS A 142 14.23 -8.84 -4.18
C HIS A 142 14.74 -10.11 -4.89
N ARG A 143 14.41 -11.29 -4.37
CA ARG A 143 14.74 -12.56 -5.06
C ARG A 143 14.05 -12.67 -6.42
N SER A 144 12.81 -12.19 -6.58
CA SER A 144 12.15 -12.25 -7.89
C SER A 144 12.85 -11.40 -8.94
N PHE A 145 13.55 -10.32 -8.56
CA PHE A 145 14.33 -9.48 -9.49
C PHE A 145 15.55 -10.19 -10.07
N GLU A 146 15.94 -11.34 -9.52
CA GLU A 146 17.04 -12.16 -10.02
C GLU A 146 16.59 -13.10 -11.14
N GLU A 147 15.28 -13.26 -11.36
CA GLU A 147 14.73 -14.04 -12.48
C GLU A 147 15.13 -13.39 -13.83
N PRO A 148 15.72 -14.15 -14.79
CA PRO A 148 16.22 -13.60 -16.05
C PRO A 148 15.16 -12.88 -16.89
N ASP A 149 13.90 -13.30 -16.76
CA ASP A 149 12.72 -12.80 -17.45
C ASP A 149 11.82 -11.94 -16.54
N HIS A 150 12.36 -11.43 -15.41
CA HIS A 150 11.58 -10.57 -14.54
C HIS A 150 11.15 -9.30 -15.29
N PRO A 151 9.85 -8.93 -15.25
CA PRO A 151 9.38 -7.75 -15.95
C PRO A 151 10.03 -6.44 -15.49
N GLU A 152 10.06 -5.45 -16.38
CA GLU A 152 10.67 -4.14 -16.12
C GLU A 152 9.91 -3.31 -15.08
N ASN A 153 8.63 -3.62 -14.89
CA ASN A 153 7.76 -2.93 -13.94
C ASN A 153 7.25 -3.89 -12.86
N VAL A 154 7.12 -3.38 -11.65
CA VAL A 154 6.39 -4.01 -10.55
C VAL A 154 5.19 -3.14 -10.19
N LEU A 155 4.03 -3.76 -10.00
CA LEU A 155 2.82 -3.09 -9.53
C LEU A 155 2.32 -3.76 -8.25
N LEU A 156 2.23 -2.99 -7.17
CA LEU A 156 1.66 -3.41 -5.89
C LEU A 156 0.31 -2.74 -5.68
N VAL A 157 -0.78 -3.51 -5.62
CA VAL A 157 -2.13 -3.01 -5.32
C VAL A 157 -2.48 -3.32 -3.88
N THR A 158 -2.49 -2.30 -3.03
CA THR A 158 -2.49 -2.43 -1.57
C THR A 158 -3.26 -1.26 -0.92
N HIS A 159 -2.86 -0.86 0.29
CA HIS A 159 -3.59 0.03 1.19
C HIS A 159 -2.70 1.16 1.71
N GLY A 160 -3.32 2.20 2.28
CA GLY A 160 -2.64 3.46 2.57
C GLY A 160 -1.49 3.32 3.59
N LEU A 161 -1.75 2.64 4.71
CA LEU A 161 -0.73 2.45 5.75
C LEU A 161 0.36 1.49 5.28
N THR A 162 -0.03 0.41 4.59
CA THR A 162 0.91 -0.57 4.02
C THR A 162 1.87 0.07 3.00
N MET A 163 1.40 0.99 2.15
CA MET A 163 2.29 1.75 1.23
C MET A 163 3.33 2.57 1.98
N ARG A 164 2.94 3.27 3.05
CA ARG A 164 3.87 4.07 3.85
C ARG A 164 4.92 3.20 4.52
N LEU A 165 4.51 2.05 5.06
CA LEU A 165 5.43 1.10 5.71
C LEU A 165 6.34 0.38 4.71
N PHE A 166 5.86 0.08 3.49
CA PHE A 166 6.70 -0.35 2.38
C PHE A 166 7.81 0.65 2.11
N CYS A 167 7.47 1.92 1.93
CA CYS A 167 8.46 2.97 1.66
C CYS A 167 9.39 3.20 2.86
N MET A 168 8.86 3.17 4.09
CA MET A 168 9.68 3.24 5.30
C MET A 168 10.73 2.13 5.33
N ARG A 169 10.32 0.88 5.07
CA ARG A 169 11.21 -0.28 5.06
C ARG A 169 12.20 -0.25 3.90
N TRP A 170 11.78 0.27 2.74
CA TRP A 170 12.60 0.39 1.54
C TRP A 170 13.68 1.48 1.65
N PHE A 171 13.29 2.66 2.13
CA PHE A 171 14.18 3.82 2.21
C PHE A 171 14.83 4.00 3.59
N HIS A 172 14.59 3.07 4.51
CA HIS A 172 15.09 3.13 5.88
C HIS A 172 14.71 4.44 6.59
N TRP A 173 13.48 4.91 6.37
CA TRP A 173 12.98 6.09 7.07
C TRP A 173 12.85 5.81 8.56
N SER A 174 13.09 6.85 9.36
CA SER A 174 12.88 6.77 10.81
C SER A 174 11.39 6.63 11.13
N VAL A 175 11.08 6.12 12.33
CA VAL A 175 9.70 6.10 12.82
C VAL A 175 9.11 7.52 12.86
N ALA A 176 9.91 8.53 13.27
CA ALA A 176 9.48 9.92 13.29
C ALA A 176 9.09 10.44 11.89
N GLU A 177 9.84 10.07 10.85
CA GLU A 177 9.47 10.40 9.48
C GLU A 177 8.15 9.71 9.10
N PHE A 178 8.03 8.40 9.32
CA PHE A 178 6.81 7.65 9.00
C PHE A 178 5.56 8.20 9.70
N GLU A 179 5.69 8.53 10.99
CA GLU A 179 4.63 9.12 11.82
C GLU A 179 4.26 10.54 11.42
N SER A 180 5.00 11.18 10.51
CA SER A 180 4.66 12.49 9.95
C SER A 180 3.87 12.41 8.64
N LEU A 181 3.78 11.22 8.02
CA LEU A 181 3.21 11.02 6.70
C LEU A 181 1.70 10.76 6.75
N SER A 182 0.96 11.36 5.83
CA SER A 182 -0.45 11.06 5.56
C SER A 182 -0.58 9.85 4.64
N ASN A 183 -1.65 9.07 4.81
CA ASN A 183 -2.01 8.05 3.83
C ASN A 183 -2.27 8.71 2.46
N PRO A 184 -1.84 8.09 1.34
CA PRO A 184 -2.28 8.48 0.00
C PRO A 184 -3.80 8.45 -0.12
N GLY A 185 -4.39 9.26 -0.99
CA GLY A 185 -5.81 9.21 -1.33
C GLY A 185 -6.21 7.87 -1.99
N ASN A 186 -7.50 7.57 -2.01
CA ASN A 186 -8.00 6.39 -2.71
C ASN A 186 -7.69 6.44 -4.21
N GLY A 187 -7.22 5.32 -4.76
CA GLY A 187 -6.73 5.24 -6.15
C GLY A 187 -5.38 5.92 -6.37
N GLU A 188 -4.80 6.60 -5.38
CA GLU A 188 -3.53 7.31 -5.56
C GLU A 188 -2.34 6.34 -5.60
N SER A 189 -1.36 6.65 -6.46
CA SER A 189 -0.13 5.88 -6.61
C SER A 189 1.12 6.55 -6.03
N ARG A 190 2.18 5.78 -5.77
CA ARG A 190 3.56 6.27 -5.61
C ARG A 190 4.47 5.37 -6.42
N THR A 191 5.43 5.95 -7.13
CA THR A 191 6.36 5.17 -7.97
C THR A 191 7.77 5.33 -7.43
N LEU A 192 8.41 4.20 -7.15
CA LEU A 192 9.85 4.16 -6.93
C LEU A 192 10.51 4.00 -8.31
N LEU A 193 11.37 4.93 -8.66
CA LEU A 193 12.08 5.00 -9.95
C LEU A 193 13.56 4.63 -9.74
N LEU A 194 14.06 3.68 -10.52
CA LEU A 194 15.48 3.32 -10.49
C LEU A 194 16.30 4.39 -11.22
N GLY A 195 17.19 5.08 -10.50
CA GLY A 195 18.12 6.04 -11.08
C GLY A 195 19.36 5.38 -11.70
N GLU A 196 20.09 6.13 -12.52
CA GLU A 196 21.36 5.71 -13.13
C GLU A 196 22.43 5.30 -12.10
N ASN A 197 22.37 5.88 -10.89
CA ASN A 197 23.22 5.52 -9.75
C ASN A 197 22.84 4.16 -9.11
N GLY A 198 21.86 3.47 -9.67
CA GLY A 198 21.36 2.20 -9.17
C GLY A 198 20.61 2.30 -7.85
N ARG A 199 20.10 3.48 -7.47
CA ARG A 199 19.27 3.69 -6.28
C ARG A 199 17.86 4.11 -6.68
N TYR A 200 16.87 3.71 -5.89
CA TYR A 200 15.51 4.16 -6.09
C TYR A 200 15.29 5.53 -5.46
N THR A 201 14.43 6.34 -6.08
CA THR A 201 13.82 7.54 -5.50
C THR A 201 12.30 7.49 -5.71
N LEU A 202 11.54 8.21 -4.89
CA LEU A 202 10.11 8.39 -5.15
C LEU A 202 9.90 9.43 -6.24
N ASP A 203 8.93 9.19 -7.11
CA ASP A 203 8.43 10.14 -8.10
C ASP A 203 7.95 11.45 -7.46
N ARG A 204 7.28 11.33 -6.30
CA ARG A 204 6.84 12.45 -5.47
C ARG A 204 6.73 12.05 -4.00
N PRO A 205 6.94 12.99 -3.07
CA PRO A 205 6.86 12.69 -1.65
C PRO A 205 5.44 12.32 -1.22
N PHE A 206 5.33 11.64 -0.07
CA PHE A 206 4.07 11.56 0.66
C PHE A 206 3.76 12.93 1.27
N GLN A 207 2.47 13.26 1.38
CA GLN A 207 2.07 14.44 2.13
C GLN A 207 2.47 14.26 3.59
N ARG A 208 3.02 15.31 4.20
CA ARG A 208 3.27 15.38 5.63
C ARG A 208 2.18 16.18 6.31
N TRP A 209 1.68 15.70 7.45
CA TRP A 209 0.71 16.42 8.28
C TRP A 209 1.36 17.15 9.46
N ARG A 210 2.64 16.84 9.74
CA ARG A 210 3.49 17.56 10.69
C ARG A 210 4.97 17.48 10.29
N THR A 211 5.80 18.25 10.97
CA THR A 211 7.26 18.10 10.87
C THR A 211 7.70 16.86 11.67
N PRO A 212 8.56 15.98 11.14
CA PRO A 212 9.13 14.86 11.90
C PRO A 212 9.93 15.34 13.11
N GLU A 213 9.72 14.70 14.27
CA GLU A 213 10.46 14.98 15.52
C GLU A 213 11.30 13.77 15.93
N PRO A 214 12.52 13.59 15.36
CA PRO A 214 13.42 12.51 15.76
C PRO A 214 14.03 12.78 17.15
N TYR A 215 14.41 11.73 17.86
CA TYR A 215 15.05 11.82 19.20
C TYR A 215 16.51 12.31 19.19
N GLY A 216 16.87 13.17 18.23
CA GLY A 216 18.24 13.60 17.97
C GLY A 216 19.03 12.64 17.08
N ARG A 217 20.33 12.91 16.92
CA ARG A 217 21.23 12.07 16.12
C ARG A 217 21.61 10.82 16.89
N THR A 218 21.31 9.66 16.33
CA THR A 218 21.69 8.34 16.89
C THR A 218 22.91 7.71 16.20
N GLY A 219 23.58 8.44 15.31
CA GLY A 219 24.75 7.98 14.55
C GLY A 219 24.82 8.62 13.16
#